data_AF-A0A919UII9-F1
#
_entry.id   AF-A0A919UII9-F1
#
_cell.length_a   1.000
_cell.length_b   1.000
_cell.length_c   1.000
_cell.angle_alpha   90.00
_cell.angle_beta   90.00
_cell.angle_gamma   90.00
#
_symmetry.space_group_name_H-M   'P 1'
#
loop_
_entity.id
_entity.type
_entity.pdbx_description
1 polymer ?
#
loop_
_entity_poly.entity_id
_entity_poly.type
_entity_poly.pdbx_seq_one_letter_code
_entity_poly.pdbx_strand_id
1 'polypeptide(L)'
;MASDAVTLIMNDHRVMEQLFERLRAGSGDRQLLLDEIAARLTAHSHAEELQVYPSLSTDEAHHGADEHHEAERMLHDLQRMGPDDEGFADRLDDFIATVANHIEEEETTVLPALRDAVDDAKLIEIGAAFERVRLEELAVAGISVS
;
A
#
# COMPACT_ATOMS: atom_id res chain seq x y z
N MET A 1 -2.60 -23.43 1.34
CA MET A 1 -1.51 -23.27 0.36
C MET A 1 -0.89 -21.91 0.65
N ALA A 2 0.42 -21.73 0.43
CA ALA A 2 1.01 -20.40 0.53
C ALA A 2 0.42 -19.50 -0.57
N SER A 3 0.07 -18.27 -0.24
CA SER A 3 -0.42 -17.29 -1.21
C SER A 3 0.75 -16.74 -2.03
N ASP A 4 0.54 -16.50 -3.32
CA ASP A 4 1.54 -15.83 -4.16
C ASP A 4 1.58 -14.32 -3.90
N ALA A 5 2.66 -13.66 -4.32
CA ALA A 5 2.86 -12.21 -4.12
C ALA A 5 1.68 -11.39 -4.63
N VAL A 6 1.22 -11.66 -5.85
CA VAL A 6 0.10 -10.94 -6.49
C VAL A 6 -1.18 -11.03 -5.66
N THR A 7 -1.50 -12.22 -5.15
CA THR A 7 -2.69 -12.41 -4.31
C THR A 7 -2.58 -11.61 -3.01
N LEU A 8 -1.39 -11.56 -2.40
CA LEU A 8 -1.16 -10.84 -1.16
C LEU A 8 -1.25 -9.32 -1.35
N ILE A 9 -0.67 -8.79 -2.42
CA ILE A 9 -0.70 -7.37 -2.80
C ILE A 9 -2.12 -6.92 -3.10
N MET A 10 -2.85 -7.66 -3.95
CA MET A 10 -4.26 -7.39 -4.22
C MET A 10 -5.12 -7.36 -2.95
N ASN A 11 -4.85 -8.26 -1.99
CA ASN A 11 -5.58 -8.25 -0.72
C ASN A 11 -5.29 -6.99 0.09
N ASP A 12 -4.04 -6.51 0.13
CA ASP A 12 -3.71 -5.24 0.78
C ASP A 12 -4.41 -4.06 0.10
N HIS A 13 -4.50 -4.04 -1.24
CA HIS A 13 -5.25 -3.01 -1.97
C HIS A 13 -6.72 -2.97 -1.55
N ARG A 14 -7.38 -4.14 -1.47
CA ARG A 14 -8.78 -4.20 -1.03
C ARG A 14 -8.96 -3.75 0.42
N VAL A 15 -7.99 -4.00 1.30
CA VAL A 15 -8.02 -3.50 2.68
C VAL A 15 -7.84 -1.98 2.71
N MET A 16 -6.92 -1.44 1.91
CA MET A 16 -6.67 -0.01 1.81
C MET A 16 -7.91 0.75 1.32
N GLU A 17 -8.56 0.26 0.27
CA GLU A 17 -9.82 0.83 -0.24
C GLU A 17 -10.93 0.85 0.83
N GLN A 18 -11.07 -0.22 1.62
CA GLN A 18 -12.04 -0.27 2.71
C GLN A 18 -11.74 0.78 3.81
N LEU A 19 -10.47 1.05 4.09
CA LEU A 19 -10.09 2.09 5.03
C LEU A 19 -10.41 3.49 4.49
N PHE A 20 -10.20 3.72 3.20
CA PHE A 20 -10.60 4.96 2.53
C PHE A 20 -12.12 5.19 2.56
N GLU A 21 -12.91 4.14 2.33
CA GLU A 21 -14.37 4.20 2.45
C GLU A 21 -14.81 4.58 3.86
N ARG A 22 -14.22 3.94 4.89
CA ARG A 22 -14.50 4.26 6.30
C ARG A 22 -14.14 5.70 6.64
N LEU A 23 -13.00 6.18 6.15
CA LEU A 23 -12.52 7.54 6.38
C LEU A 23 -13.44 8.57 5.72
N ARG A 24 -13.85 8.36 4.46
CA ARG A 24 -14.84 9.20 3.76
C ARG A 24 -16.22 9.19 4.42
N ALA A 25 -16.65 8.04 4.92
CA ALA A 25 -17.93 7.91 5.60
C ALA A 25 -17.94 8.51 7.02
N GLY A 26 -16.81 9.02 7.52
CA GLY A 26 -16.67 9.47 8.91
C GLY A 26 -16.94 8.35 9.92
N SER A 27 -16.71 7.09 9.52
CA SER A 27 -17.07 5.90 10.28
C SER A 27 -15.88 5.40 11.11
N GLY A 28 -15.69 6.03 12.28
CA GLY A 28 -14.63 5.70 13.22
C GLY A 28 -13.90 6.94 13.72
N ASP A 29 -12.80 6.73 14.45
CA ASP A 29 -11.90 7.81 14.81
C ASP A 29 -10.99 8.12 13.61
N ARG A 30 -11.03 9.36 13.14
CA ARG A 30 -10.28 9.82 11.97
C ARG A 30 -8.76 9.64 12.15
N GLN A 31 -8.22 9.95 13.33
CA GLN A 31 -6.80 9.85 13.57
C GLN A 31 -6.37 8.39 13.59
N LEU A 32 -7.12 7.53 14.27
CA LEU A 32 -6.83 6.09 14.29
C LEU A 32 -6.89 5.47 12.88
N LEU A 33 -7.83 5.90 12.04
CA LEU A 33 -7.90 5.46 10.65
C LEU A 33 -6.70 5.92 9.83
N LEU A 34 -6.29 7.19 9.96
CA LEU A 34 -5.10 7.72 9.28
C LEU A 34 -3.83 6.99 9.74
N ASP A 35 -3.72 6.70 11.03
CA ASP A 35 -2.59 5.96 11.60
C ASP A 35 -2.56 4.50 11.11
N GLU A 36 -3.72 3.85 10.99
CA GLU A 36 -3.82 2.50 10.42
C GLU A 36 -3.45 2.49 8.92
N ILE A 37 -3.95 3.47 8.15
CA ILE A 37 -3.60 3.64 6.73
C ILE A 37 -2.09 3.86 6.59
N ALA A 38 -1.48 4.68 7.45
CA ALA A 38 -0.04 4.96 7.39
C ALA A 38 0.78 3.70 7.66
N ALA A 39 0.46 2.97 8.72
CA ALA A 39 1.13 1.71 9.03
C ALA A 39 1.03 0.70 7.88
N ARG A 40 -0.15 0.59 7.25
CA ARG A 40 -0.38 -0.34 6.15
C ARG A 40 0.30 0.08 4.86
N LEU A 41 0.24 1.37 4.51
CA LEU A 41 0.89 1.91 3.33
C LEU A 41 2.41 1.68 3.41
N THR A 42 3.04 2.05 4.52
CA THR A 42 4.49 1.83 4.71
C THR A 42 4.87 0.36 4.73
N ALA A 43 4.07 -0.50 5.35
CA ALA A 43 4.34 -1.94 5.36
C ALA A 43 4.23 -2.58 3.97
N HIS A 44 3.28 -2.10 3.18
CA HIS A 44 3.05 -2.54 1.81
C HIS A 44 4.18 -2.05 0.89
N SER A 45 4.39 -0.74 0.82
CA SER A 45 5.38 -0.10 -0.06
C SER A 45 6.78 -0.67 0.17
N HIS A 46 7.22 -0.74 1.43
CA HIS A 46 8.53 -1.26 1.78
C HIS A 46 8.69 -2.74 1.40
N ALA A 47 7.64 -3.55 1.55
CA ALA A 47 7.69 -4.96 1.19
C ALA A 47 7.78 -5.16 -0.34
N GLU A 48 7.10 -4.35 -1.14
CA GLU A 48 7.19 -4.40 -2.60
C GLU A 48 8.55 -3.94 -3.11
N GLU A 49 9.03 -2.81 -2.61
CA GLU A 49 10.33 -2.26 -3.00
C GLU A 49 11.47 -3.24 -2.73
N LEU A 50 11.43 -3.96 -1.60
CA LEU A 50 12.46 -4.93 -1.24
C LEU A 50 12.33 -6.28 -1.94
N GLN A 51 11.10 -6.75 -2.22
CA GLN A 51 10.88 -8.15 -2.60
C GLN A 51 10.31 -8.32 -4.01
N VAL A 52 9.52 -7.36 -4.50
CA VAL A 52 8.82 -7.43 -5.78
C VAL A 52 9.63 -6.69 -6.85
N TYR A 53 9.95 -5.42 -6.61
CA TYR A 53 10.59 -4.53 -7.58
C TYR A 53 11.95 -5.02 -8.11
N PRO A 54 12.77 -5.79 -7.37
CA PRO A 54 13.98 -6.40 -7.93
C PRO A 54 13.74 -7.37 -9.10
N SER A 55 12.50 -7.82 -9.30
CA SER A 55 12.10 -8.70 -10.40
C SER A 55 11.51 -7.94 -11.60
N LEU A 56 11.35 -6.62 -11.50
CA LEU A 56 10.78 -5.75 -12.54
C LEU A 56 11.88 -5.02 -13.33
N SER A 57 11.48 -4.27 -14.36
CA SER A 57 12.42 -3.35 -15.02
C SER A 57 12.81 -2.20 -14.08
N THR A 58 13.99 -1.61 -14.30
CA THR A 58 14.46 -0.47 -13.50
C THR A 58 13.51 0.73 -13.58
N ASP A 59 12.89 0.95 -14.73
CA ASP A 59 11.98 2.08 -14.92
C ASP A 59 10.67 1.89 -14.12
N GLU A 60 10.07 0.69 -14.17
CA GLU A 60 8.88 0.35 -13.37
C GLU A 60 9.19 0.41 -11.87
N ALA A 61 10.33 -0.14 -11.45
CA ALA A 61 10.75 -0.15 -10.04
C ALA A 61 10.95 1.28 -9.49
N HIS A 62 11.54 2.20 -10.28
CA HIS A 62 11.71 3.58 -9.85
C HIS A 62 10.39 4.35 -9.83
N HIS A 63 9.53 4.16 -10.84
CA HIS A 63 8.23 4.81 -10.91
C HIS A 63 7.34 4.42 -9.71
N GLY A 64 7.21 3.12 -9.42
CA GLY A 64 6.44 2.66 -8.27
C GLY A 64 6.95 3.21 -6.93
N ALA A 65 8.28 3.23 -6.72
CA ALA A 65 8.84 3.81 -5.50
C ALA A 65 8.60 5.33 -5.39
N ASP A 66 8.63 6.07 -6.50
CA ASP A 66 8.34 7.51 -6.50
C ASP A 66 6.87 7.78 -6.11
N GLU A 67 5.93 6.97 -6.62
CA GLU A 67 4.50 7.04 -6.26
C GLU A 67 4.25 6.68 -4.78
N HIS A 68 4.90 5.63 -4.27
CA HIS A 68 4.85 5.29 -2.84
C HIS A 68 5.30 6.45 -1.95
N HIS A 69 6.47 7.02 -2.25
CA HIS A 69 6.98 8.14 -1.48
C HIS A 69 6.08 9.38 -1.59
N GLU A 70 5.38 9.59 -2.70
CA GLU A 70 4.38 10.65 -2.83
C GLU A 70 3.17 10.41 -1.93
N ALA A 71 2.60 9.22 -1.97
CA ALA A 71 1.47 8.84 -1.13
C ALA A 71 1.80 8.98 0.37
N GLU A 72 2.98 8.53 0.80
CA GLU A 72 3.43 8.65 2.19
C GLU A 72 3.58 10.12 2.64
N ARG A 73 4.11 10.99 1.77
CA ARG A 73 4.21 12.43 2.06
C ARG A 73 2.83 13.07 2.23
N MET A 74 1.89 12.77 1.33
CA MET A 74 0.52 13.30 1.40
C MET A 74 -0.18 12.83 2.68
N LEU A 75 0.00 11.56 3.06
CA LEU A 75 -0.59 11.00 4.26
C LEU A 75 0.00 11.61 5.54
N HIS A 76 1.32 11.83 5.58
CA HIS A 76 1.97 12.52 6.68
C HIS A 76 1.42 13.95 6.86
N ASP A 77 1.14 14.66 5.76
CA ASP A 77 0.51 15.97 5.82
C ASP A 77 -0.91 15.90 6.38
N LEU A 78 -1.70 14.90 5.97
CA LEU A 78 -3.06 14.65 6.50
C LEU A 78 -3.07 14.35 8.00
N GLN A 79 -2.13 13.52 8.49
CA GLN A 79 -2.00 13.18 9.92
C GLN A 79 -1.70 14.39 10.81
N ARG A 80 -1.17 15.47 10.24
CA ARG A 80 -0.83 16.70 10.96
C ARG A 80 -1.95 17.73 10.97
N MET A 81 -3.03 17.49 10.24
CA MET A 81 -4.18 18.39 10.17
C MET A 81 -5.11 18.24 11.37
N GLY A 82 -5.55 19.36 11.92
CA GLY A 82 -6.57 19.42 12.95
C GLY A 82 -7.94 18.90 12.49
N PRO A 83 -8.87 18.62 13.42
CA PRO A 83 -10.23 18.21 13.10
C PRO A 83 -11.01 19.28 12.32
N ASP A 84 -10.68 20.56 12.54
CA ASP A 84 -11.37 21.72 11.98
C ASP A 84 -10.55 22.44 10.88
N ASP A 85 -9.44 21.84 10.43
CA ASP A 85 -8.59 22.48 9.42
C ASP A 85 -9.30 22.53 8.06
N GLU A 86 -9.46 23.75 7.54
CA GLU A 86 -9.99 23.98 6.20
C GLU A 86 -9.13 23.25 5.14
N GLY A 87 -9.78 22.52 4.24
CA GLY A 87 -9.11 21.76 3.17
C GLY A 87 -8.66 20.34 3.54
N PHE A 88 -9.04 19.80 4.71
CA PHE A 88 -8.79 18.38 5.02
C PHE A 88 -9.47 17.45 3.99
N ALA A 89 -10.72 17.75 3.64
CA ALA A 89 -11.49 16.94 2.69
C ALA A 89 -10.83 16.91 1.31
N ASP A 90 -10.41 18.07 0.79
CA ASP A 90 -9.76 18.18 -0.52
C ASP A 90 -8.44 17.39 -0.54
N ARG A 91 -7.58 17.55 0.49
CA ARG A 91 -6.32 16.80 0.59
C ARG A 91 -6.53 15.30 0.75
N LEU A 92 -7.59 14.91 1.44
CA LEU A 92 -7.94 13.50 1.59
C LEU A 92 -8.36 12.91 0.24
N ASP A 93 -9.17 13.63 -0.53
CA ASP A 93 -9.57 13.19 -1.86
C ASP A 93 -8.38 13.12 -2.83
N ASP A 94 -7.46 14.08 -2.78
CA ASP A 94 -6.21 14.05 -3.55
C ASP A 94 -5.38 12.81 -3.17
N PHE A 95 -5.17 12.54 -1.88
CA PHE A 95 -4.42 11.37 -1.41
C PHE A 95 -5.05 10.06 -1.87
N ILE A 96 -6.37 9.92 -1.72
CA ILE A 96 -7.09 8.72 -2.15
C ILE A 96 -6.98 8.54 -3.67
N ALA A 97 -7.05 9.62 -4.45
CA ALA A 97 -6.91 9.57 -5.90
C ALA A 97 -5.49 9.12 -6.31
N THR A 98 -4.45 9.63 -5.66
CA THR A 98 -3.05 9.21 -5.89
C THR A 98 -2.87 7.72 -5.63
N VAL A 99 -3.32 7.22 -4.47
CA VAL A 99 -3.20 5.79 -4.15
C VAL A 99 -4.05 4.92 -5.06
N ALA A 100 -5.26 5.37 -5.44
CA ALA A 100 -6.12 4.62 -6.35
C ALA A 100 -5.51 4.50 -7.76
N ASN A 101 -4.84 5.54 -8.25
CA ASN A 101 -4.13 5.51 -9.53
C ASN A 101 -2.97 4.50 -9.49
N HIS A 102 -2.18 4.53 -8.42
CA HIS A 102 -1.09 3.58 -8.19
C HIS A 102 -1.61 2.12 -8.18
N ILE A 103 -2.66 1.84 -7.39
CA ILE A 103 -3.31 0.51 -7.35
C ILE A 103 -3.78 0.06 -8.73
N GLU A 104 -4.39 0.95 -9.52
CA GLU A 104 -4.85 0.61 -10.87
C GLU A 104 -3.69 0.29 -11.80
N GLU A 105 -2.61 1.08 -11.78
CA GLU A 105 -1.40 0.81 -12.55
C GLU A 105 -0.79 -0.53 -12.17
N GLU A 106 -0.65 -0.81 -10.88
CA GLU A 106 -0.06 -2.05 -10.42
C GLU A 106 -0.87 -3.28 -10.82
N GLU A 107 -2.19 -3.26 -10.57
CA GLU A 107 -3.05 -4.39 -10.87
C GLU A 107 -3.18 -4.67 -12.37
N THR A 108 -3.04 -3.64 -13.22
CA THR A 108 -3.20 -3.77 -14.67
C THR A 108 -1.89 -3.96 -15.43
N THR A 109 -0.75 -3.55 -14.85
CA THR A 109 0.55 -3.52 -15.54
C THR A 109 1.63 -4.24 -14.76
N VAL A 110 1.90 -3.83 -13.52
CA VAL A 110 3.05 -4.31 -12.73
C VAL A 110 2.89 -5.77 -12.30
N LEU A 111 1.75 -6.14 -11.71
CA LEU A 111 1.49 -7.50 -11.23
C LEU A 111 1.39 -8.52 -12.37
N PRO A 112 0.77 -8.20 -13.52
CA PRO A 112 0.88 -9.04 -14.72
C PRO A 112 2.32 -9.21 -15.21
N ALA A 113 3.11 -8.13 -15.27
CA ALA A 113 4.51 -8.20 -15.68
C ALA A 113 5.34 -9.09 -14.74
N LEU A 114 5.11 -9.00 -13.43
CA LEU A 114 5.73 -9.90 -12.45
C LEU A 114 5.36 -11.37 -12.72
N ARG A 115 4.08 -11.67 -12.98
CA ARG A 115 3.64 -13.04 -13.31
C ARG A 115 4.29 -13.59 -14.57
N ASP A 116 4.53 -12.75 -15.57
CA ASP A 116 5.17 -13.16 -16.82
C ASP A 116 6.69 -13.30 -16.68
N ALA A 117 7.32 -12.59 -15.74
CA ALA A 117 8.75 -12.57 -15.53
C ALA A 117 9.30 -13.78 -14.74
N VAL A 118 8.48 -14.42 -13.92
CA VAL A 118 8.89 -15.50 -13.02
C VAL A 118 7.93 -16.70 -13.03
N ASP A 119 8.38 -17.87 -12.58
CA ASP A 119 7.51 -19.04 -12.46
C ASP A 119 6.68 -19.04 -11.15
N ASP A 120 5.67 -19.92 -11.07
CA ASP A 120 4.78 -20.04 -9.91
C ASP A 120 5.55 -20.30 -8.59
N ALA A 121 6.63 -21.08 -8.65
CA ALA A 121 7.42 -21.39 -7.47
C ALA A 121 8.13 -20.13 -6.95
N LYS A 122 8.66 -19.31 -7.87
CA LYS A 122 9.29 -18.04 -7.52
C LYS A 122 8.27 -16.99 -7.06
N LEU A 123 7.06 -16.94 -7.63
CA LEU A 123 5.98 -16.06 -7.15
C LEU A 123 5.57 -16.38 -5.70
N ILE A 124 5.54 -17.66 -5.32
CA ILE A 124 5.28 -18.09 -3.94
C ILE A 124 6.45 -17.68 -3.02
N GLU A 125 7.70 -17.81 -3.48
CA GLU A 125 8.88 -17.39 -2.73
C GLU A 125 8.87 -15.88 -2.45
N ILE A 126 8.59 -15.07 -3.47
CA ILE A 126 8.44 -13.62 -3.35
C ILE A 126 7.28 -13.30 -2.40
N GLY A 127 6.14 -13.98 -2.53
CA GLY A 127 4.98 -13.77 -1.66
C GLY A 127 5.31 -14.02 -0.18
N ALA A 128 6.02 -15.11 0.13
CA ALA A 128 6.44 -15.40 1.49
C ALA A 128 7.46 -14.37 2.03
N ALA A 129 8.31 -13.81 1.16
CA ALA A 129 9.25 -12.77 1.55
C ALA A 129 8.57 -11.41 1.76
N PHE A 130 7.67 -11.02 0.86
CA PHE A 130 6.81 -9.86 0.96
C PHE A 130 5.99 -9.90 2.26
N GLU A 131 5.29 -11.00 2.52
CA GLU A 131 4.48 -11.16 3.73
C GLU A 131 5.31 -11.01 5.00
N ARG A 132 6.51 -11.59 5.05
CA ARG A 132 7.40 -11.44 6.21
C ARG A 132 7.75 -9.98 6.48
N VAL A 133 8.22 -9.25 5.47
CA VAL A 133 8.59 -7.83 5.62
C VAL A 133 7.37 -7.00 6.05
N ARG A 134 6.23 -7.19 5.37
CA ARG A 134 4.99 -6.51 5.69
C ARG A 134 4.55 -6.75 7.14
N LEU A 135 4.62 -7.99 7.62
CA LEU A 135 4.25 -8.32 9.00
C LEU A 135 5.22 -7.72 10.04
N GLU A 136 6.52 -7.67 9.72
CA GLU A 136 7.52 -7.02 10.57
C GLU A 136 7.23 -5.52 10.73
N GLU A 137 6.93 -4.82 9.63
CA GLU A 137 6.56 -3.40 9.65
C GLU A 137 5.25 -3.13 10.41
N LEU A 138 4.21 -3.93 10.16
CA LEU A 138 2.93 -3.81 10.87
C LEU A 138 3.11 -4.06 12.38
N ALA A 139 3.97 -5.02 12.77
CA ALA A 139 4.26 -5.29 14.17
C ALA A 139 4.98 -4.11 14.85
N VAL A 140 5.90 -3.43 14.15
CA VAL A 140 6.56 -2.21 14.64
C VAL A 140 5.55 -1.09 14.87
N ALA A 141 4.56 -0.96 13.98
CA ALA A 141 3.48 0.01 14.11
C ALA A 141 2.39 -0.39 15.13
N GLY A 142 2.47 -1.57 15.74
CA GLY A 142 1.48 -2.07 16.71
C GLY A 142 0.16 -2.52 16.10
N ILE A 143 0.10 -2.73 14.78
CA ILE A 143 -1.07 -3.25 14.09
C ILE A 143 -1.07 -4.78 14.17
N SER A 144 -2.10 -5.35 14.79
CA SER A 144 -2.30 -6.80 14.80
C SER A 144 -3.01 -7.22 13.52
N VAL A 145 -2.36 -8.07 12.73
CA VAL A 145 -2.92 -8.72 11.55
C VAL A 145 -3.42 -10.09 11.99
N SER A 146 -4.74 -10.22 12.10
CA SER A 146 -5.45 -11.46 12.48
C SER A 146 -5.82 -12.31 11.28
#